data_AF-A0A0B7MZZ1-F1
#
_entry.id   AF-A0A0B7MZZ1-F1
#
_cell.length_a   1.000
_cell.length_b   1.000
_cell.length_c   1.000
_cell.angle_alpha   90.00
_cell.angle_beta   90.00
_cell.angle_gamma   90.00
#
_symmetry.space_group_name_H-M   'P 1'
#
loop_
_entity.id
_entity.type
_entity.pdbx_description
1 polymer ?
#
loop_
_entity_poly.entity_id
_entity_poly.type
_entity_poly.pdbx_seq_one_letter_code
_entity_poly.pdbx_strand_id
1 'polypeptide(L)'
;MTRKFKATYDSSLDTFRIEYLLAFATILSIACCYDYTPVEILWSFSIWLESVAILPQLFMLQRTGEAETITTHYIFALGAYRTLYLFNWIYRYYFEEGYTVDWIASVAGLLQTALYSDFFYIYYIKVVKGEKFELPKVA
;
A
#
# COMPACT_ATOMS: atom_id res chain seq x y z
N MET A 1 12.90 -13.52 2.62
CA MET A 1 13.04 -13.91 4.05
C MET A 1 13.02 -15.41 4.30
N THR A 2 12.19 -16.19 3.59
CA THR A 2 11.80 -17.57 3.95
C THR A 2 12.89 -18.63 4.12
N ARG A 3 14.12 -18.42 3.61
CA ARG A 3 15.21 -19.42 3.69
C ARG A 3 16.39 -19.02 4.57
N LYS A 4 16.96 -17.82 4.41
CA LYS A 4 18.21 -17.42 5.09
C LYS A 4 18.00 -16.83 6.49
N PHE A 5 16.88 -16.13 6.71
CA PHE A 5 16.56 -15.43 7.96
C PHE A 5 15.28 -15.97 8.60
N LYS A 6 15.00 -17.27 8.41
CA LYS A 6 13.80 -17.91 8.95
C LYS A 6 13.79 -17.94 10.49
N ALA A 7 14.97 -18.03 11.11
CA ALA A 7 15.10 -18.07 12.58
C ALA A 7 14.69 -16.77 13.28
N THR A 8 14.72 -15.63 12.57
CA THR A 8 14.30 -14.31 13.08
C THR A 8 12.90 -13.91 12.60
N TYR A 9 12.21 -14.76 11.85
CA TYR A 9 10.84 -14.53 11.39
C TYR A 9 9.85 -15.08 12.41
N ASP A 10 9.00 -14.21 12.95
CA ASP A 10 7.93 -14.60 13.86
C ASP A 10 6.62 -14.75 13.10
N SER A 11 6.23 -16.01 12.84
CA SER A 11 4.99 -16.34 12.14
C SER A 11 3.73 -16.04 12.96
N SER A 12 3.83 -15.80 14.26
CA SER A 12 2.67 -15.48 15.11
C SER A 12 2.17 -14.04 14.90
N LEU A 13 3.03 -13.17 14.36
CA LEU A 13 2.71 -11.77 14.07
C LEU A 13 2.09 -11.60 12.68
N ASP A 14 2.49 -12.42 11.71
CA ASP A 14 2.03 -12.39 10.31
C ASP A 14 0.78 -13.26 10.09
N THR A 15 -0.34 -12.83 10.68
CA THR A 15 -1.62 -13.58 10.67
C THR A 15 -2.62 -13.08 9.63
N PHE A 16 -2.19 -12.14 8.78
CA PHE A 16 -3.07 -11.54 7.78
C PHE A 16 -3.43 -12.56 6.69
N ARG A 17 -4.72 -12.69 6.40
CA ARG A 17 -5.23 -13.60 5.36
C ARG A 17 -5.12 -12.98 3.97
N ILE A 18 -4.05 -13.33 3.25
CA ILE A 18 -3.75 -12.81 1.91
C ILE A 18 -4.82 -13.15 0.88
N GLU A 19 -5.64 -14.18 1.13
CA GLU A 19 -6.73 -14.62 0.27
C GLU A 19 -7.74 -13.49 0.03
N TYR A 20 -7.96 -12.61 1.01
CA TYR A 20 -8.84 -11.46 0.84
C TYR A 20 -8.29 -10.44 -0.15
N LEU A 21 -6.96 -10.25 -0.21
CA LEU A 21 -6.33 -9.33 -1.17
C LEU A 21 -6.38 -9.92 -2.58
N LEU A 22 -6.11 -11.21 -2.69
CA LEU A 22 -6.17 -11.92 -3.96
C LEU A 22 -7.60 -11.93 -4.51
N ALA A 23 -8.60 -12.17 -3.66
CA ALA A 23 -10.00 -12.11 -4.04
C ALA A 23 -10.39 -10.69 -4.50
N PHE A 24 -10.03 -9.66 -3.73
CA PHE A 24 -10.25 -8.26 -4.09
C PHE A 24 -9.66 -7.90 -5.45
N ALA A 25 -8.37 -8.20 -5.66
CA ALA A 25 -7.67 -7.90 -6.90
C ALA A 25 -8.23 -8.68 -8.10
N THR A 26 -8.62 -9.93 -7.89
CA THR A 26 -9.21 -10.78 -8.95
C THR A 26 -10.59 -10.26 -9.36
N ILE A 27 -11.46 -9.93 -8.39
CA ILE A 27 -12.81 -9.43 -8.66
C ILE A 27 -12.73 -8.10 -9.41
N LEU A 28 -11.90 -7.16 -8.95
CA LEU A 28 -11.76 -5.86 -9.61
C LEU A 28 -11.07 -5.96 -10.97
N SER A 29 -10.07 -6.82 -11.12
CA SER A 29 -9.41 -7.05 -12.41
C SER A 29 -10.41 -7.48 -13.48
N ILE A 30 -11.32 -8.40 -13.16
CA ILE A 30 -12.32 -8.90 -14.11
C ILE A 30 -13.43 -7.85 -14.33
N ALA A 31 -13.88 -7.17 -13.26
CA ALA A 31 -15.00 -6.22 -13.35
C ALA A 31 -14.61 -4.89 -14.01
N CYS A 32 -13.36 -4.46 -13.88
CA CYS A 32 -12.88 -3.14 -14.28
C CYS A 32 -11.86 -3.19 -15.44
N CYS A 33 -11.78 -4.29 -16.18
CA CYS A 33 -10.84 -4.45 -17.29
C CYS A 33 -11.19 -3.55 -18.49
N TYR A 34 -10.19 -3.00 -19.18
CA TYR A 34 -10.41 -2.29 -20.45
C TYR A 34 -10.82 -3.25 -21.57
N ASP A 35 -10.08 -4.35 -21.70
CA ASP A 35 -10.33 -5.41 -22.69
C ASP A 35 -10.22 -6.79 -22.05
N TYR A 36 -11.08 -7.73 -22.42
CA TYR A 36 -11.06 -9.10 -21.87
C TYR A 36 -10.00 -9.98 -22.54
N THR A 37 -8.77 -9.49 -22.63
CA THR A 37 -7.61 -10.29 -23.03
C THR A 37 -6.84 -10.77 -21.79
N PRO A 38 -6.19 -11.94 -21.84
CA PRO A 38 -5.43 -12.44 -20.70
C PRO A 38 -4.34 -11.46 -20.21
N VAL A 39 -3.71 -10.73 -21.13
CA VAL A 39 -2.66 -9.75 -20.81
C VAL A 39 -3.24 -8.57 -20.03
N GLU A 40 -4.37 -8.04 -20.49
CA GLU A 40 -5.01 -6.88 -19.87
C GLU A 40 -5.59 -7.20 -18.50
N ILE A 41 -6.19 -8.39 -18.35
CA ILE A 41 -6.68 -8.89 -17.07
C ILE A 41 -5.52 -9.02 -16.08
N LEU A 42 -4.40 -9.61 -16.50
CA LEU A 42 -3.22 -9.76 -15.64
C LEU A 42 -2.58 -8.41 -15.29
N TRP A 43 -2.56 -7.47 -16.22
CA TRP A 43 -2.10 -6.10 -15.97
C TRP A 43 -3.00 -5.41 -14.94
N SER A 44 -4.31 -5.40 -15.15
CA SER A 44 -5.30 -4.83 -14.21
C SER A 44 -5.21 -5.50 -12.83
N PHE A 45 -5.07 -6.83 -12.79
CA PHE A 45 -4.84 -7.58 -11.55
C PHE A 45 -3.59 -7.09 -10.79
N SER A 46 -2.48 -6.89 -11.49
CA SER A 46 -1.25 -6.42 -10.86
C SER A 46 -1.41 -5.03 -10.22
N ILE A 47 -2.16 -4.13 -10.86
CA ILE A 47 -2.43 -2.78 -10.37
C ILE A 47 -3.33 -2.82 -9.12
N TRP A 48 -4.42 -3.58 -9.15
CA TRP A 48 -5.30 -3.71 -7.98
C TRP A 48 -4.61 -4.41 -6.82
N LEU A 49 -3.81 -5.45 -7.08
CA LEU A 49 -3.06 -6.14 -6.03
C LEU A 49 -2.00 -5.22 -5.39
N GLU A 50 -1.25 -4.46 -6.19
CA GLU A 50 -0.26 -3.51 -5.69
C GLU A 50 -0.88 -2.48 -4.74
N SER A 51 -2.10 -2.02 -5.04
CA SER A 51 -2.79 -1.01 -4.24
C SER A 51 -3.04 -1.45 -2.79
N VAL A 52 -3.19 -2.76 -2.55
CA VAL A 52 -3.52 -3.33 -1.24
C VAL A 52 -2.39 -4.20 -0.65
N ALA A 53 -1.33 -4.48 -1.40
CA ALA A 53 -0.25 -5.39 -1.01
C ALA A 53 0.50 -4.98 0.27
N ILE A 54 0.41 -3.71 0.67
CA ILE A 54 1.04 -3.20 1.89
C ILE A 54 0.28 -3.57 3.18
N LEU A 55 -0.99 -3.97 3.09
CA LEU A 55 -1.86 -4.22 4.25
C LEU A 55 -1.32 -5.24 5.27
N PRO A 56 -0.72 -6.38 4.89
CA PRO A 56 -0.16 -7.33 5.86
C PRO A 56 0.94 -6.70 6.71
N GLN A 57 1.82 -5.90 6.07
CA GLN A 57 2.91 -5.21 6.74
C GLN A 57 2.39 -4.14 7.71
N LEU A 58 1.36 -3.39 7.31
CA LEU A 58 0.71 -2.40 8.17
C LEU A 58 0.05 -3.07 9.38
N PHE A 59 -0.66 -4.18 9.16
CA PHE A 59 -1.33 -4.93 10.22
C PHE A 59 -0.33 -5.51 11.23
N MET A 60 0.80 -6.03 10.74
CA MET A 60 1.89 -6.52 11.59
C MET A 60 2.45 -5.39 12.47
N LEU A 61 2.75 -4.23 11.90
CA LEU A 61 3.25 -3.06 12.65
C LEU A 61 2.24 -2.53 13.66
N GLN A 62 0.95 -2.62 13.34
CA GLN A 62 -0.11 -2.24 14.29
C GLN A 62 -0.19 -3.21 15.48
N ARG A 63 0.07 -4.50 15.26
CA ARG A 63 0.03 -5.50 16.34
C ARG A 63 1.26 -5.51 17.22
N THR A 64 2.45 -5.26 16.66
CA THR A 64 3.69 -5.27 17.45
C THR A 64 3.74 -4.13 18.45
N GLY A 65 2.97 -3.06 18.27
CA GLY A 65 2.98 -1.93 19.21
C GLY A 65 4.29 -1.16 19.20
N GLU A 66 5.26 -1.57 18.40
CA GLU A 66 6.58 -0.99 18.18
C GLU A 66 6.84 -1.05 16.67
N ALA A 67 6.98 0.11 16.04
CA ALA A 67 7.63 0.17 14.74
C ALA A 67 9.05 0.65 14.97
N GLU A 68 10.04 -0.15 14.57
CA GLU A 68 11.42 0.32 14.54
C GLU A 68 11.49 1.62 13.72
N THR A 69 12.19 2.62 14.22
CA THR A 69 12.33 3.93 13.56
C THR A 69 12.77 3.78 12.10
N ILE A 70 13.63 2.79 11.81
CA ILE A 70 14.11 2.46 10.46
C ILE A 70 12.97 1.98 9.54
N THR A 71 12.17 1.00 9.98
CA THR A 71 11.00 0.51 9.21
C THR A 71 10.00 1.64 8.96
N THR A 72 9.88 2.55 9.92
CA THR A 72 8.93 3.65 9.82
C THR A 72 9.35 4.69 8.78
N HIS A 73 10.63 5.07 8.75
CA HIS A 73 11.18 5.92 7.68
C HIS A 73 11.10 5.28 6.30
N TYR A 74 11.32 3.96 6.21
CA TYR A 74 11.21 3.22 4.95
C TYR A 74 9.79 3.32 4.36
N ILE A 75 8.76 3.03 5.15
CA ILE A 75 7.37 3.11 4.71
C ILE A 75 6.98 4.55 4.38
N PHE A 76 7.47 5.53 5.15
CA PHE A 76 7.27 6.93 4.84
C PHE A 76 7.83 7.31 3.47
N ALA A 77 9.07 6.94 3.17
CA ALA A 77 9.69 7.21 1.87
C ALA A 77 8.94 6.53 0.73
N LEU A 78 8.48 5.29 0.93
CA LEU A 78 7.71 4.53 -0.06
C LEU A 78 6.37 5.21 -0.38
N GLY A 79 5.64 5.64 0.65
CA GLY A 79 4.38 6.36 0.46
C GLY A 79 4.58 7.78 -0.13
N ALA A 80 5.64 8.48 0.28
CA ALA A 80 5.97 9.80 -0.25
C ALA A 80 6.28 9.74 -1.75
N TYR A 81 7.06 8.74 -2.18
CA TYR A 81 7.28 8.42 -3.59
C TYR A 81 5.96 8.26 -4.36
N ARG A 82 4.99 7.53 -3.80
CA ARG A 82 3.69 7.29 -4.45
C ARG A 82 2.85 8.56 -4.54
N THR A 83 2.87 9.39 -3.50
CA THR A 83 2.19 10.69 -3.48
C THR A 83 2.76 11.65 -4.53
N LEU A 84 4.09 11.65 -4.71
CA LEU A 84 4.75 12.42 -5.77
C LEU A 84 4.33 11.94 -7.18
N TYR A 85 4.10 10.64 -7.37
CA TYR A 85 3.56 10.11 -8.63
C TYR A 85 2.15 10.63 -8.91
N LEU A 86 1.30 10.71 -7.89
CA LEU A 86 -0.04 11.29 -8.04
C LEU A 86 0.03 12.75 -8.49
N PHE A 87 0.92 13.55 -7.87
CA PHE A 87 1.15 14.93 -8.32
C PHE A 87 1.73 15.03 -9.73
N ASN A 88 2.59 14.07 -10.12
CA ASN A 88 3.09 14.00 -11.49
C ASN A 88 1.94 13.73 -12.48
N TRP A 89 1.02 12.81 -12.20
CA TRP A 89 -0.14 12.56 -13.06
C TRP A 89 -1.04 13.80 -13.19
N ILE A 90 -1.28 14.51 -12.09
CA ILE A 90 -2.02 15.78 -12.10
C ILE A 90 -1.31 16.79 -12.99
N TYR A 91 0.01 16.94 -12.85
CA TYR A 91 0.80 17.84 -13.69
C TYR A 91 0.68 17.47 -15.18
N ARG A 92 0.87 16.20 -15.54
CA ARG A 92 0.77 15.74 -16.94
C ARG A 92 -0.62 15.99 -17.52
N TYR A 93 -1.67 15.78 -16.74
CA TYR A 93 -3.04 16.07 -17.15
C TYR A 93 -3.29 17.54 -17.55
N TYR A 94 -2.69 18.49 -16.83
CA TYR A 94 -2.86 19.91 -17.13
C TYR A 94 -1.92 20.47 -18.19
N PHE A 95 -0.70 19.93 -18.30
CA PHE A 95 0.37 20.54 -19.10
C PHE A 95 0.78 19.76 -20.36
N GLU A 96 0.35 18.50 -20.53
CA GLU A 96 0.70 17.66 -21.68
C GLU A 96 -0.51 17.48 -22.60
N GLU A 97 -0.47 18.06 -23.81
CA GLU A 97 -1.56 17.94 -24.78
C GLU A 97 -1.75 16.48 -25.23
N GLY A 98 -2.97 15.98 -25.12
CA GLY A 98 -3.33 14.61 -25.52
C GLY A 98 -3.04 13.54 -24.46
N TYR A 99 -2.65 13.91 -23.24
CA TYR A 99 -2.47 12.94 -22.15
C TYR A 99 -3.82 12.34 -21.70
N THR A 100 -3.99 11.04 -21.88
CA THR A 100 -5.14 10.30 -21.36
C THR A 100 -4.83 9.73 -19.98
N VAL A 101 -5.64 10.09 -19.00
CA VAL A 101 -5.53 9.56 -17.64
C VAL A 101 -6.03 8.11 -17.63
N ASP A 102 -5.16 7.20 -17.21
CA ASP A 102 -5.55 5.83 -16.91
C ASP A 102 -6.35 5.81 -15.60
N TRP A 103 -7.66 5.58 -15.71
CA TRP A 103 -8.55 5.66 -14.57
C TRP A 103 -8.31 4.51 -13.58
N ILE A 104 -7.96 3.31 -14.06
CA ILE A 104 -7.64 2.15 -13.20
C ILE A 104 -6.39 2.47 -12.37
N ALA A 105 -5.31 2.90 -13.03
CA ALA A 105 -4.08 3.27 -12.34
C ALA A 105 -4.28 4.42 -11.36
N SER A 106 -5.10 5.41 -11.73
CA SER A 106 -5.39 6.57 -10.89
C SER A 106 -6.20 6.19 -9.64
N VAL A 107 -7.27 5.40 -9.80
CA VAL A 107 -8.11 4.95 -8.67
C VAL A 107 -7.32 4.02 -7.75
N ALA A 108 -6.58 3.05 -8.29
CA ALA A 108 -5.71 2.17 -7.52
C ALA A 108 -4.61 2.96 -6.79
N GLY A 109 -4.01 3.96 -7.45
CA GLY A 109 -3.01 4.86 -6.85
C GLY A 109 -3.58 5.72 -5.72
N LEU A 110 -4.82 6.20 -5.86
CA LEU A 110 -5.54 6.93 -4.80
C LEU A 110 -5.86 6.01 -3.62
N LEU A 111 -6.37 4.80 -3.87
CA LEU A 111 -6.63 3.80 -2.84
C LEU A 111 -5.35 3.48 -2.05
N GLN A 112 -4.25 3.25 -2.75
CA GLN A 112 -2.96 2.96 -2.13
C GLN A 112 -2.46 4.14 -1.28
N THR A 113 -2.56 5.37 -1.81
CA THR A 113 -2.20 6.59 -1.05
C THR A 113 -3.06 6.76 0.19
N ALA A 114 -4.36 6.47 0.10
CA ALA A 114 -5.28 6.52 1.24
C ALA A 114 -4.89 5.50 2.31
N LEU A 115 -4.51 4.27 1.94
CA LEU A 115 -4.01 3.28 2.89
C LEU A 115 -2.70 3.71 3.57
N TYR A 116 -1.81 4.42 2.86
CA TYR A 116 -0.62 5.03 3.46
C TYR A 116 -0.93 6.24 4.37
N SER A 117 -2.06 6.92 4.19
CA SER A 117 -2.37 8.15 4.93
C SER A 117 -2.57 7.92 6.43
N ASP A 118 -3.21 6.81 6.82
CA ASP A 118 -3.35 6.39 8.23
C ASP A 118 -1.96 6.17 8.86
N PHE A 119 -1.06 5.53 8.11
CA PHE A 119 0.32 5.36 8.54
C PHE A 119 1.07 6.69 8.65
N PHE A 120 0.91 7.62 7.69
CA PHE A 120 1.54 8.95 7.78
C PHE A 120 1.08 9.72 9.01
N TYR A 121 -0.20 9.62 9.35
CA TYR A 121 -0.75 10.25 10.55
C TYR A 121 -0.11 9.67 11.82
N ILE A 122 -0.08 8.34 11.94
CA ILE A 122 0.55 7.65 13.08
C ILE A 122 2.05 7.98 13.17
N TYR A 123 2.76 7.98 12.04
CA TYR A 123 4.18 8.35 11.98
C TYR A 123 4.42 9.78 12.44
N TYR A 124 3.63 10.73 11.95
CA TYR A 124 3.77 12.15 12.30
C TYR A 124 3.58 12.38 13.80
N ILE A 125 2.56 11.77 14.40
CA ILE A 125 2.32 11.88 15.85
C ILE A 125 3.47 11.25 16.64
N LYS A 126 3.92 10.05 16.29
CA LYS A 126 4.87 9.31 17.13
C LYS A 126 6.32 9.72 16.93
N VAL A 127 6.75 9.96 15.70
CA VAL A 127 8.16 10.22 15.37
C VAL A 127 8.46 11.72 15.39
N VAL A 128 7.58 12.56 14.84
CA VAL A 128 7.86 14.01 14.72
C VAL A 128 7.50 14.76 16.01
N LYS A 129 6.42 14.37 16.71
CA LYS A 129 6.09 14.99 18.01
C LYS A 129 6.79 14.35 19.22
N GLY A 130 7.52 13.25 19.02
CA GLY A 130 8.33 12.61 20.07
C GLY A 130 7.53 11.91 21.17
N GLU A 131 6.27 11.56 20.93
CA GLU A 131 5.47 10.77 21.88
C GLU A 131 5.86 9.29 21.80
N LYS A 132 5.95 8.64 22.98
CA LYS A 132 6.31 7.21 23.08
C LYS A 132 5.34 6.35 22.26
N PHE A 133 5.90 5.38 21.54
CA PHE A 133 5.17 4.54 20.61
C PHE A 133 4.28 3.56 21.38
N GLU A 134 3.05 3.94 21.71
CA GLU A 134 2.01 3.02 22.18
C GLU A 134 0.82 3.09 21.23
N LEU A 135 0.41 1.96 20.66
CA LEU A 135 -0.79 1.87 19.84
C LEU A 135 -1.99 1.64 20.75
N PRO A 136 -3.16 2.26 20.47
CA PRO A 136 -4.36 1.98 21.24
C PRO A 136 -4.71 0.50 21.08
N LYS A 137 -4.70 -0.22 22.20
CA LYS A 137 -5.13 -1.62 22.25
C LYS A 137 -6.61 -1.66 21.93
N VAL A 138 -6.97 -2.41 20.89
CA VAL A 138 -8.37 -2.77 20.65
C VAL A 138 -8.78 -3.69 21.80
N ALA A 139 -9.78 -3.27 22.57
CA ALA A 139 -10.39 -4.07 23.63
C ALA A 139 -11.22 -5.22 23.06
#